data_AF-A0A923TA09-F1
#
_entry.id   AF-A0A923TA09-F1
#
_cell.length_a   1.000
_cell.length_b   1.000
_cell.length_c   1.000
_cell.angle_alpha   90.00
_cell.angle_beta   90.00
_cell.angle_gamma   90.00
#
_symmetry.space_group_name_H-M   'P 1'
#
loop_
_entity.id
_entity.type
_entity.pdbx_description
1 polymer ?
#
loop_
_entity_poly.entity_id
_entity_poly.type
_entity_poly.pdbx_seq_one_letter_code
_entity_poly.pdbx_strand_id
1 'polypeptide(L)'
;MDDAVILAIAITVTSLLLAMIPLLINFQKKQNSTTQRDISDRDLLRLIHREPDQLVSPHLLSEKTGITLNQARNRLNALFMYGILNRSQNSKGRYFFGFREELREGPQLVLSPDPFLTVEDLLQIFSAHDNRVSAQELIMATGLPLEIIKREMKYFEQEGIVQKLSRMNGTGTMQNRFFVLQEPYRSDPDKFRQRAGVMDLEMRELLRGDNLIV
;
A
#
# COMPACT_ATOMS: atom_id res chain seq x y z
N MET A 1 -5.66 -54.63 -7.88
CA MET A 1 -4.73 -53.62 -7.34
C MET A 1 -4.38 -54.10 -5.96
N ASP A 2 -3.10 -54.38 -5.70
CA ASP A 2 -2.71 -55.07 -4.47
C ASP A 2 -2.98 -54.20 -3.25
N ASP A 3 -3.43 -54.81 -2.15
CA ASP A 3 -3.75 -54.11 -0.90
C ASP A 3 -2.56 -53.27 -0.39
N ALA A 4 -1.33 -53.70 -0.68
CA ALA A 4 -0.10 -52.97 -0.39
C ALA A 4 -0.01 -51.63 -1.15
N VAL A 5 -0.50 -51.58 -2.39
CA VAL A 5 -0.53 -50.36 -3.22
C VAL A 5 -1.57 -49.38 -2.69
N ILE A 6 -2.73 -49.88 -2.27
CA ILE A 6 -3.79 -49.05 -1.66
C ILE A 6 -3.28 -48.44 -0.34
N LEU A 7 -2.62 -49.25 0.50
CA LEU A 7 -2.07 -48.81 1.77
C LEU A 7 -0.97 -47.75 1.57
N ALA A 8 -0.08 -47.94 0.59
CA ALA A 8 0.97 -46.97 0.27
C ALA A 8 0.39 -45.61 -0.15
N ILE A 9 -0.61 -45.61 -1.04
CA ILE A 9 -1.27 -44.37 -1.50
C ILE A 9 -1.96 -43.67 -0.33
N ALA A 10 -2.67 -44.39 0.53
CA ALA A 10 -3.37 -43.83 1.68
C ALA A 10 -2.40 -43.13 2.65
N ILE A 11 -1.25 -43.74 2.93
CA ILE A 11 -0.21 -43.16 3.79
C ILE A 11 0.36 -41.89 3.16
N THR A 12 0.69 -41.91 1.86
CA THR A 12 1.25 -40.75 1.17
C THR A 12 0.29 -39.56 1.16
N VAL A 13 -0.99 -39.79 0.85
CA VAL A 13 -2.02 -38.74 0.84
C VAL A 13 -2.22 -38.18 2.25
N THR A 14 -2.24 -39.03 3.27
CA THR A 14 -2.40 -38.61 4.67
C THR A 14 -1.23 -37.75 5.14
N SER A 15 0.01 -38.15 4.83
CA SER A 15 1.19 -37.35 5.16
C SER A 15 1.22 -36.01 4.44
N LEU A 16 0.76 -35.95 3.18
CA LEU A 16 0.67 -34.71 2.41
C LEU A 16 -0.36 -33.74 3.04
N LEU A 17 -1.53 -34.25 3.44
CA LEU A 17 -2.56 -33.47 4.10
C LEU A 17 -2.07 -32.93 5.45
N LEU A 18 -1.37 -33.74 6.24
CA LEU A 18 -0.79 -33.32 7.52
C LEU A 18 0.29 -32.25 7.33
N ALA A 19 1.08 -32.31 6.27
CA ALA A 19 2.08 -31.28 5.93
C ALA A 19 1.44 -29.96 5.45
N MET A 20 0.22 -30.01 4.91
CA MET A 20 -0.53 -28.81 4.50
C MET A 20 -1.12 -28.01 5.67
N ILE A 21 -1.43 -28.66 6.80
CA ILE A 21 -1.98 -27.99 7.99
C ILE A 21 -1.08 -26.85 8.51
N PRO A 22 0.23 -27.04 8.76
CA PRO A 22 1.10 -25.95 9.24
C PRO A 22 1.28 -24.84 8.20
N LEU A 23 1.23 -25.16 6.91
CA LEU A 23 1.24 -24.15 5.84
C LEU A 23 -0.01 -23.27 5.94
N LEU A 24 -1.20 -23.88 6.01
CA LEU A 24 -2.47 -23.15 6.14
C LEU A 24 -2.53 -22.30 7.42
N ILE A 25 -2.05 -22.82 8.56
CA ILE A 25 -1.98 -22.05 9.82
C ILE A 25 -1.03 -20.85 9.68
N ASN A 26 0.10 -20.99 9.00
CA ASN A 26 1.01 -19.87 8.75
C ASN A 26 0.42 -18.83 7.79
N PHE A 27 -0.33 -19.26 6.77
CA PHE A 27 -1.06 -18.35 5.89
C PHE A 27 -2.19 -17.62 6.64
N GLN A 28 -2.96 -18.31 7.46
CA GLN A 28 -4.02 -17.71 8.27
C GLN A 28 -3.47 -16.77 9.36
N LYS A 29 -2.34 -17.11 10.02
CA LYS A 29 -1.69 -16.21 10.98
C LYS A 29 -1.21 -14.91 10.33
N LYS A 30 -0.79 -14.96 9.07
CA LYS A 30 -0.45 -13.75 8.30
C LYS A 30 -1.67 -12.89 7.99
N GLN A 31 -2.85 -13.48 7.81
CA GLN A 31 -4.11 -12.75 7.60
C GLN A 31 -4.77 -12.27 8.91
N ASN A 32 -4.66 -13.03 10.00
CA ASN A 32 -5.29 -12.71 11.29
C ASN A 32 -4.45 -11.76 12.16
N SER A 33 -3.14 -11.63 11.93
CA SER A 33 -2.34 -10.62 12.65
C SER A 33 -2.71 -9.18 12.25
N THR A 34 -3.43 -9.02 11.16
CA THR A 34 -3.84 -7.75 10.55
C THR A 34 -5.06 -7.12 11.21
N THR A 35 -5.79 -7.85 12.08
CA THR A 35 -7.19 -7.48 12.41
C THR A 35 -7.42 -6.85 13.79
N GLN A 36 -6.42 -6.74 14.68
CA GLN A 36 -6.68 -6.21 16.05
C GLN A 36 -5.67 -5.19 16.62
N ARG A 37 -4.50 -4.94 16.00
CA ARG A 37 -3.50 -3.97 16.50
C ARG A 37 -2.73 -3.23 15.40
N ASP A 38 -3.31 -3.06 14.22
CA ASP A 38 -2.61 -2.38 13.12
C ASP A 38 -3.00 -0.90 13.06
N ILE A 39 -2.00 -0.04 13.30
CA ILE A 39 -2.06 1.38 12.93
C ILE A 39 -2.17 1.49 11.41
N SER A 40 -3.05 2.34 10.89
CA SER A 40 -3.13 2.58 9.43
C SER A 40 -1.87 3.30 8.93
N ASP A 41 -1.54 3.20 7.64
CA ASP A 41 -0.40 3.94 7.11
C ASP A 41 -0.59 5.46 7.24
N ARG A 42 -1.81 5.96 7.05
CA ARG A 42 -2.16 7.37 7.29
C ARG A 42 -1.90 7.79 8.73
N ASP A 43 -2.34 6.98 9.69
CA ASP A 43 -2.14 7.29 11.11
C ASP A 43 -0.67 7.17 11.51
N LEU A 44 0.08 6.25 10.88
CA LEU A 44 1.52 6.15 11.04
C LEU A 44 2.22 7.43 10.53
N LEU A 45 1.84 7.96 9.37
CA LEU A 45 2.39 9.22 8.89
C LEU A 45 2.05 10.37 9.86
N ARG A 46 0.79 10.47 10.30
CA ARG A 46 0.39 11.48 11.30
C ARG A 46 1.15 11.33 12.62
N LEU A 47 1.44 10.10 13.05
CA LEU A 47 2.25 9.84 14.23
C LEU A 47 3.66 10.40 14.07
N ILE A 48 4.33 10.10 12.95
CA ILE A 48 5.67 10.63 12.66
C ILE A 48 5.64 12.16 12.64
N HIS A 49 4.62 12.77 12.04
CA HIS A 49 4.49 14.23 11.96
C HIS A 49 4.32 14.91 13.31
N ARG A 50 3.72 14.21 14.28
CA ARG A 50 3.51 14.71 15.65
C ARG A 50 4.74 14.54 16.55
N GLU A 51 5.77 13.81 16.13
CA GLU A 51 7.01 13.74 16.89
C GLU A 51 7.73 15.10 16.86
N PRO A 52 8.31 15.57 17.98
CA PRO A 52 8.97 16.87 18.04
C PRO A 52 10.09 17.07 17.02
N ASP A 53 10.82 16.01 16.71
CA ASP A 53 11.90 15.99 15.70
C ASP A 53 11.43 15.45 14.35
N GLN A 54 10.16 15.08 14.22
CA GLN A 54 9.56 14.39 13.08
C GLN A 54 10.32 13.13 12.65
N LEU A 55 10.99 12.47 13.62
CA LEU A 55 11.74 11.24 13.40
C LEU A 55 11.17 10.12 14.26
N VAL A 56 11.10 8.91 13.70
CA VAL A 56 10.73 7.72 14.45
C VAL A 56 11.74 6.61 14.21
N SER A 57 12.07 5.87 15.27
CA SER A 57 12.80 4.61 15.14
C SER A 57 11.83 3.43 15.19
N PRO A 58 12.19 2.24 14.65
CA PRO A 58 11.32 1.07 14.75
C PRO A 58 10.97 0.67 16.19
N HIS A 59 11.86 0.95 17.16
CA HIS A 59 11.61 0.67 18.57
C HIS A 59 10.59 1.63 19.16
N LEU A 60 10.75 2.93 18.89
CA LEU A 60 9.79 3.95 19.33
C LEU A 60 8.40 3.71 18.74
N LEU A 61 8.33 3.35 17.44
CA LEU A 61 7.06 3.05 16.79
C LEU A 61 6.39 1.82 17.43
N SER A 62 7.15 0.76 17.70
CA SER A 62 6.65 -0.46 18.36
C SER A 62 6.12 -0.15 19.76
N GLU A 63 6.82 0.67 20.54
CA GLU A 63 6.42 1.10 21.88
C GLU A 63 5.12 1.93 21.85
N LYS A 64 5.01 2.90 20.94
CA LYS A 64 3.84 3.79 20.86
C LYS A 64 2.57 3.14 20.32
N THR A 65 2.70 2.14 19.46
CA THR A 65 1.56 1.56 18.72
C THR A 65 1.22 0.13 19.16
N GLY A 66 2.09 -0.53 19.92
CA GLY A 66 1.91 -1.91 20.34
C GLY A 66 2.14 -2.96 19.23
N ILE A 67 2.55 -2.54 18.03
CA ILE A 67 2.97 -3.47 16.98
C ILE A 67 4.32 -4.09 17.32
N THR A 68 4.62 -5.27 16.76
CA THR A 68 5.93 -5.89 16.96
C THR A 68 7.05 -5.08 16.30
N LEU A 69 8.27 -5.19 16.83
CA LEU A 69 9.45 -4.53 16.26
C LEU A 69 9.69 -4.91 14.79
N ASN A 70 9.38 -6.15 14.39
CA ASN A 70 9.50 -6.59 13.01
C ASN A 70 8.43 -5.95 12.11
N GLN A 71 7.18 -5.82 12.56
CA GLN A 71 6.15 -5.07 11.84
C GLN A 71 6.55 -3.61 11.66
N ALA A 72 7.04 -2.96 12.72
CA ALA A 72 7.52 -1.58 12.69
C ALA A 72 8.66 -1.41 11.66
N ARG A 73 9.66 -2.30 11.68
CA ARG A 73 10.76 -2.31 10.70
C ARG A 73 10.25 -2.47 9.28
N ASN A 74 9.37 -3.43 9.05
CA ASN A 74 8.86 -3.72 7.71
C ASN A 74 8.05 -2.55 7.15
N ARG A 75 7.16 -1.95 7.96
CA ARG A 75 6.36 -0.78 7.57
C ARG A 75 7.21 0.44 7.25
N LEU A 76 8.14 0.81 8.15
CA LEU A 76 9.03 1.95 7.93
C LEU A 76 9.94 1.74 6.72
N ASN A 77 10.46 0.51 6.53
CA ASN A 77 11.26 0.20 5.34
C ASN A 77 10.42 0.22 4.05
N ALA A 78 9.16 -0.24 4.07
CA ALA A 78 8.29 -0.17 2.91
C ALA A 78 8.05 1.28 2.47
N LEU A 79 7.73 2.17 3.41
CA LEU A 79 7.57 3.61 3.17
C LEU A 79 8.88 4.27 2.68
N PHE A 80 10.02 3.91 3.27
CA PHE A 80 11.34 4.38 2.82
C PHE A 80 11.67 3.92 1.39
N MET A 81 11.52 2.63 1.09
CA MET A 81 11.78 2.06 -0.23
C MET A 81 10.84 2.59 -1.30
N TYR A 82 9.64 3.05 -0.89
CA TYR A 82 8.71 3.72 -1.80
C TYR A 82 9.05 5.19 -2.05
N GLY A 83 9.88 5.79 -1.20
CA GLY A 83 10.31 7.18 -1.30
C GLY A 83 9.47 8.16 -0.47
N ILE A 84 8.60 7.69 0.41
CA ILE A 84 7.80 8.54 1.31
C ILE A 84 8.66 9.04 2.48
N LEU A 85 9.51 8.16 3.00
CA LEU A 85 10.41 8.47 4.11
C LEU A 85 11.87 8.52 3.64
N ASN A 86 12.67 9.29 4.37
CA ASN A 86 14.12 9.20 4.39
C ASN A 86 14.58 8.39 5.61
N ARG A 87 15.79 7.82 5.50
CA ARG A 87 16.42 7.06 6.57
C ARG A 87 17.75 7.70 6.93
N SER A 88 17.90 8.07 8.20
CA SER A 88 19.15 8.51 8.80
C SER A 88 19.65 7.47 9.80
N GLN A 89 20.93 7.56 10.15
CA GLN A 89 21.58 6.65 11.09
C GLN A 89 22.36 7.47 12.11
N ASN A 90 22.28 7.09 13.39
CA ASN A 90 23.11 7.72 14.42
C ASN A 90 24.47 7.02 14.55
N SER A 91 25.37 7.59 15.37
CA SER A 91 26.71 7.02 15.63
C SER A 91 26.70 5.60 16.20
N LYS A 92 25.59 5.17 16.81
CA LYS A 92 25.37 3.82 17.36
C LYS A 92 24.75 2.84 16.36
N GLY A 93 24.61 3.24 15.10
CA GLY A 93 24.04 2.38 14.05
C GLY A 93 22.52 2.22 14.07
N ARG A 94 21.80 3.04 14.87
CA ARG A 94 20.34 2.98 14.91
C ARG A 94 19.74 3.81 13.79
N TYR A 95 18.77 3.22 13.08
CA TYR A 95 18.02 3.91 12.04
C TYR A 95 16.87 4.75 12.60
N PHE A 96 16.73 5.94 12.03
CA PHE A 96 15.63 6.87 12.24
C PHE A 96 15.00 7.18 10.89
N PHE A 97 13.68 7.29 10.88
CA PHE A 97 12.90 7.53 9.68
C PHE A 97 12.15 8.84 9.85
N GLY A 98 12.26 9.71 8.86
CA GLY A 98 11.55 10.98 8.79
C GLY A 98 10.99 11.20 7.40
N PHE A 99 10.17 12.22 7.25
CA PHE A 99 9.60 12.54 5.96
C PHE A 99 10.65 12.95 4.95
N ARG A 100 10.46 12.52 3.70
CA ARG A 100 11.25 13.04 2.59
C ARG A 100 10.72 14.38 2.10
N GLU A 101 9.40 14.52 2.00
CA GLU A 101 8.70 15.77 1.76
C GLU A 101 7.75 16.04 2.94
N GLU A 102 7.61 17.30 3.32
CA GLU A 102 6.75 17.70 4.43
C GLU A 102 5.35 17.11 4.30
N LEU A 103 4.83 16.54 5.40
CA LEU A 103 3.47 16.01 5.40
C LEU A 103 2.46 17.15 5.26
N ARG A 104 1.66 17.10 4.20
CA ARG A 104 0.56 18.03 3.99
C ARG A 104 -0.75 17.30 4.23
N GLU A 105 -1.56 17.82 5.16
CA GLU A 105 -2.97 17.44 5.23
C GLU A 105 -3.65 18.08 4.01
N GLY A 106 -3.90 17.27 2.99
CA GLY A 106 -4.54 17.71 1.75
C GLY A 106 -5.98 18.19 1.95
N PRO A 107 -6.64 18.66 0.89
CA PRO A 107 -8.04 19.05 0.96
C PRO A 107 -8.91 17.86 1.41
N GLN A 108 -9.98 18.14 2.16
CA GLN A 108 -10.96 17.14 2.49
C GLN A 108 -11.79 16.83 1.24
N LEU A 109 -11.62 15.63 0.71
CA LEU A 109 -12.34 15.12 -0.46
C LEU A 109 -13.44 14.16 -0.02
N VAL A 110 -14.55 14.17 -0.74
CA VAL A 110 -15.64 13.19 -0.55
C VAL A 110 -15.42 12.06 -1.54
N LEU A 111 -14.66 11.06 -1.11
CA LEU A 111 -14.28 9.91 -1.92
C LEU A 111 -15.30 8.76 -1.77
N SER A 112 -15.24 7.81 -2.70
CA SER A 112 -15.99 6.56 -2.64
C SER A 112 -15.75 5.83 -1.30
N PRO A 113 -16.78 5.17 -0.73
CA PRO A 113 -16.60 4.29 0.42
C PRO A 113 -15.94 2.94 0.06
N ASP A 114 -15.65 2.69 -1.22
CA ASP A 114 -15.03 1.45 -1.67
C ASP A 114 -13.63 1.24 -1.03
N PRO A 115 -13.21 -0.01 -0.74
CA PRO A 115 -11.90 -0.31 -0.15
C PRO A 115 -10.74 -0.26 -1.16
N PHE A 116 -10.94 0.40 -2.28
CA PHE A 116 -10.01 0.58 -3.38
C PHE A 116 -10.26 1.94 -4.04
N LEU A 117 -9.26 2.47 -4.73
CA LEU A 117 -9.35 3.73 -5.44
C LEU A 117 -10.17 3.56 -6.72
N THR A 118 -11.27 4.31 -6.87
CA THR A 118 -12.04 4.37 -8.13
C THR A 118 -11.41 5.36 -9.11
N VAL A 119 -11.81 5.29 -10.39
CA VAL A 119 -11.40 6.30 -11.38
C VAL A 119 -11.93 7.69 -10.99
N GLU A 120 -13.14 7.76 -10.42
CA GLU A 120 -13.69 9.03 -9.93
C GLU A 120 -12.84 9.62 -8.80
N ASP A 121 -12.48 8.81 -7.80
CA ASP A 121 -11.61 9.24 -6.70
C ASP A 121 -10.26 9.74 -7.21
N LEU A 122 -9.68 8.99 -8.16
CA LEU A 122 -8.42 9.35 -8.78
C LEU A 122 -8.53 10.74 -9.46
N LEU A 123 -9.56 10.98 -10.26
CA LEU A 123 -9.75 12.27 -10.93
C LEU A 123 -9.96 13.42 -9.92
N GLN A 124 -10.74 13.19 -8.86
CA GLN A 124 -10.94 14.19 -7.81
C GLN A 124 -9.63 14.53 -7.08
N ILE A 125 -8.85 13.52 -6.68
CA ILE A 125 -7.58 13.71 -5.98
C ILE A 125 -6.59 14.45 -6.88
N PHE A 126 -6.44 14.03 -8.14
CA PHE A 126 -5.50 14.68 -9.04
C PHE A 126 -5.91 16.12 -9.36
N SER A 127 -7.20 16.40 -9.53
CA SER A 127 -7.69 17.76 -9.71
C SER A 127 -7.37 18.66 -8.51
N ALA A 128 -7.33 18.11 -7.30
CA ALA A 128 -7.04 18.85 -6.08
C ALA A 128 -5.53 19.11 -5.84
N HIS A 129 -4.66 18.45 -6.60
CA HIS A 129 -3.20 18.48 -6.46
C HIS A 129 -2.50 18.84 -7.79
N ASP A 130 -3.06 19.76 -8.57
CA ASP A 130 -2.48 20.24 -9.85
C ASP A 130 -2.14 19.12 -10.85
N ASN A 131 -2.92 18.04 -10.85
CA ASN A 131 -2.72 16.82 -11.65
C ASN A 131 -1.40 16.08 -11.36
N ARG A 132 -0.80 16.29 -10.19
CA ARG A 132 0.44 15.65 -9.77
C ARG A 132 0.34 15.20 -8.32
N VAL A 133 0.37 13.89 -8.09
CA VAL A 133 0.12 13.32 -6.76
C VAL A 133 1.24 12.37 -6.36
N SER A 134 1.78 12.55 -5.16
CA SER A 134 2.71 11.62 -4.52
C SER A 134 1.95 10.49 -3.82
N ALA A 135 2.63 9.38 -3.52
CA ALA A 135 2.02 8.32 -2.72
C ALA A 135 1.72 8.75 -1.28
N GLN A 136 2.47 9.72 -0.74
CA GLN A 136 2.17 10.32 0.56
C GLN A 136 0.80 11.02 0.52
N GLU A 137 0.55 11.84 -0.50
CA GLU A 137 -0.73 12.53 -0.69
C GLU A 137 -1.88 11.56 -0.94
N LEU A 138 -1.67 10.50 -1.74
CA LEU A 138 -2.68 9.45 -1.94
C LEU A 138 -3.07 8.76 -0.63
N ILE A 139 -2.10 8.40 0.21
CA ILE A 139 -2.38 7.79 1.53
C ILE A 139 -3.14 8.77 2.43
N MET A 140 -2.76 10.05 2.41
CA MET A 140 -3.41 11.06 3.25
C MET A 140 -4.84 11.34 2.80
N ALA A 141 -5.09 11.45 1.49
CA ALA A 141 -6.41 11.72 0.92
C ALA A 141 -7.37 10.53 1.11
N THR A 142 -6.90 9.32 0.82
CA THR A 142 -7.76 8.12 0.77
C THR A 142 -7.83 7.38 2.11
N GLY A 143 -6.76 7.42 2.91
CA GLY A 143 -6.58 6.53 4.06
C GLY A 143 -6.24 5.09 3.69
N LEU A 144 -6.07 4.77 2.40
CA LEU A 144 -5.73 3.42 1.96
C LEU A 144 -4.27 3.08 2.31
N PRO A 145 -3.97 1.81 2.64
CA PRO A 145 -2.59 1.36 2.86
C PRO A 145 -1.71 1.49 1.61
N LEU A 146 -0.40 1.64 1.80
CA LEU A 146 0.57 1.77 0.71
C LEU A 146 0.50 0.59 -0.27
N GLU A 147 0.29 -0.64 0.21
CA GLU A 147 0.20 -1.81 -0.67
C GLU A 147 -1.02 -1.76 -1.61
N ILE A 148 -2.13 -1.19 -1.12
CA ILE A 148 -3.36 -0.96 -1.91
C ILE A 148 -3.09 0.10 -2.97
N ILE A 149 -2.55 1.26 -2.57
CA ILE A 149 -2.13 2.33 -3.48
C ILE A 149 -1.16 1.82 -4.55
N LYS A 150 -0.17 1.00 -4.18
CA LYS A 150 0.80 0.43 -5.12
C LYS A 150 0.15 -0.43 -6.20
N ARG A 151 -0.81 -1.27 -5.80
CA ARG A 151 -1.53 -2.17 -6.70
C ARG A 151 -2.39 -1.38 -7.67
N GLU A 152 -3.17 -0.44 -7.15
CA GLU A 152 -4.13 0.35 -7.93
C GLU A 152 -3.43 1.31 -8.88
N MET A 153 -2.39 2.01 -8.43
CA MET A 153 -1.63 2.89 -9.31
C MET A 153 -0.89 2.12 -10.41
N LYS A 154 -0.52 0.85 -10.17
CA LYS A 154 0.04 -0.03 -11.21
C LYS A 154 -1.03 -0.38 -12.25
N TYR A 155 -2.25 -0.71 -11.82
CA TYR A 155 -3.37 -0.97 -12.73
C TYR A 155 -3.68 0.27 -13.58
N PHE A 156 -3.85 1.44 -12.96
CA PHE A 156 -4.13 2.68 -13.68
C PHE A 156 -3.00 3.10 -14.64
N GLU A 157 -1.76 2.73 -14.33
CA GLU A 157 -0.62 2.94 -15.24
C GLU A 157 -0.71 2.02 -16.47
N GLN A 158 -1.13 0.77 -16.29
CA GLN A 158 -1.33 -0.19 -17.38
C GLN A 158 -2.49 0.20 -18.30
N GLU A 159 -3.58 0.73 -17.72
CA GLU A 159 -4.73 1.27 -18.46
C GLU A 159 -4.46 2.65 -19.10
N GLY A 160 -3.25 3.19 -18.94
CA GLY A 160 -2.86 4.47 -19.54
C GLY A 160 -3.56 5.69 -18.92
N ILE A 161 -4.15 5.55 -17.73
CA ILE A 161 -4.84 6.65 -17.03
C ILE A 161 -3.82 7.56 -16.35
N VAL A 162 -2.80 6.95 -15.72
CA VAL A 162 -1.73 7.66 -15.02
C VAL A 162 -0.37 7.32 -15.60
N GLN A 163 0.59 8.18 -15.36
CA GLN A 163 2.00 7.91 -15.62
C GLN A 163 2.79 8.08 -14.33
N LYS A 164 3.61 7.08 -14.01
CA LYS A 164 4.54 7.17 -12.89
C LYS A 164 5.82 7.87 -13.33
N LEU A 165 6.16 8.94 -12.64
CA LEU A 165 7.37 9.71 -12.87
C LEU A 165 8.27 9.69 -11.64
N SER A 166 9.57 9.83 -11.86
CA SER A 166 10.58 9.91 -10.80
C SER A 166 11.52 11.06 -11.08
N ARG A 167 11.74 11.93 -10.09
CA ARG A 167 12.82 12.92 -10.15
C ARG A 167 14.12 12.29 -9.66
N MET A 168 15.15 12.27 -10.51
CA MET A 168 16.52 12.04 -10.04
C MET A 168 17.10 13.35 -9.53
N ASN A 169 17.79 13.31 -8.40
CA ASN A 169 18.60 14.45 -7.97
C ASN A 169 19.96 14.44 -8.69
N GLY A 170 20.70 15.55 -8.60
CA GLY A 170 22.03 15.69 -9.22
C GLY A 170 23.12 14.72 -8.68
N THR A 171 22.80 13.90 -7.68
CA THR A 171 23.69 12.84 -7.15
C THR A 171 23.28 11.44 -7.62
N GLY A 172 22.35 11.33 -8.59
CA GLY A 172 21.91 10.05 -9.16
C GLY A 172 20.98 9.23 -8.27
N THR A 173 20.60 9.75 -7.10
CA THR A 173 19.68 9.07 -6.17
C THR A 173 18.24 9.46 -6.52
N MET A 174 17.35 8.47 -6.69
CA MET A 174 15.93 8.74 -6.94
C MET A 174 15.32 9.53 -5.76
N GLN A 175 14.91 10.76 -6.06
CA GLN A 175 14.50 11.72 -5.05
C GLN A 175 13.02 11.55 -4.74
N ASN A 176 12.08 11.49 -5.69
CA ASN A 176 10.68 11.23 -5.36
C ASN A 176 9.90 10.62 -6.53
N ARG A 177 9.04 9.64 -6.20
CA ARG A 177 8.06 9.06 -7.13
C ARG A 177 6.74 9.81 -6.98
N PHE A 178 6.18 10.21 -8.10
CA PHE A 178 4.86 10.85 -8.17
C PHE A 178 4.15 10.38 -9.43
N PHE A 179 2.86 10.61 -9.48
CA PHE A 179 1.98 10.22 -10.57
C PHE A 179 1.40 11.47 -11.22
N VAL A 180 1.15 11.39 -12.52
CA VAL A 180 0.45 12.42 -13.29
C VAL A 180 -0.67 11.78 -14.10
N LEU A 181 -1.80 12.49 -14.29
CA LEU A 181 -2.84 12.05 -15.22
C LEU A 181 -2.32 12.16 -16.66
N GLN A 182 -2.61 11.15 -17.47
CA GLN A 182 -2.38 11.19 -18.90
C GLN A 182 -3.56 11.84 -19.64
N GLU A 183 -3.34 12.24 -20.89
CA GLU A 183 -4.43 12.59 -21.78
C GLU A 183 -5.19 11.32 -22.20
N PRO A 184 -6.53 11.36 -22.33
CA PRO A 184 -7.43 12.53 -22.23
C PRO A 184 -7.96 12.84 -20.81
N TYR A 185 -7.61 12.03 -19.80
CA TYR A 185 -8.13 12.16 -18.43
C TYR A 185 -7.79 13.50 -17.77
N ARG A 186 -6.70 14.13 -18.20
CA ARG A 186 -6.26 15.45 -17.74
C ARG A 186 -7.06 16.60 -18.35
N SER A 187 -7.38 16.54 -19.64
CA SER A 187 -8.01 17.67 -20.36
C SER A 187 -9.54 17.64 -20.35
N ASP A 188 -10.18 16.47 -20.24
CA ASP A 188 -11.64 16.32 -20.24
C ASP A 188 -12.13 15.37 -19.13
N PRO A 189 -11.84 15.66 -17.85
CA PRO A 189 -12.12 14.75 -16.74
C PRO A 189 -13.61 14.42 -16.58
N ASP A 190 -14.51 15.35 -16.90
CA ASP A 190 -15.96 15.20 -16.69
C ASP A 190 -16.56 14.12 -17.60
N LYS A 191 -16.07 13.97 -18.84
CA LYS A 191 -16.49 12.86 -19.72
C LYS A 191 -16.16 11.49 -19.13
N PHE A 192 -15.03 11.37 -18.45
CA PHE A 192 -14.59 10.10 -17.89
C PHE A 192 -15.29 9.77 -16.57
N ARG A 193 -15.69 10.79 -15.79
CA ARG A 193 -16.58 10.56 -14.63
C ARG A 193 -17.89 9.89 -15.01
N GLN A 194 -18.48 10.28 -16.15
CA GLN A 194 -19.73 9.67 -16.64
C GLN A 194 -19.57 8.21 -17.11
N ARG A 195 -18.33 7.76 -17.38
CA ARG A 195 -18.00 6.39 -17.84
C ARG A 195 -17.25 5.56 -16.79
N ALA A 196 -16.89 6.16 -15.65
CA ALA A 196 -16.07 5.56 -14.60
C ALA A 196 -16.62 4.23 -14.11
N GLY A 197 -17.95 4.10 -14.06
CA GLY A 197 -18.63 2.90 -13.60
C GLY A 197 -18.21 1.60 -14.30
N VAL A 198 -17.79 1.62 -15.58
CA VAL A 198 -17.33 0.39 -16.26
C VAL A 198 -15.96 -0.05 -15.75
N MET A 199 -15.01 0.89 -15.64
CA MET A 199 -13.66 0.58 -15.13
C MET A 199 -13.67 0.26 -13.63
N ASP A 200 -14.55 0.91 -12.86
CA ASP A 200 -14.72 0.61 -11.44
C ASP A 200 -15.32 -0.79 -11.23
N LEU A 201 -16.18 -1.25 -12.15
CA LEU A 201 -16.68 -2.62 -12.16
C LEU A 201 -15.56 -3.62 -12.48
N GLU A 202 -14.73 -3.35 -13.49
CA GLU A 202 -13.58 -4.21 -13.83
C GLU A 202 -12.59 -4.33 -12.66
N MET A 203 -12.27 -3.22 -11.99
CA MET A 203 -11.42 -3.25 -10.81
C MET A 203 -12.07 -4.06 -9.68
N ARG A 204 -13.37 -3.88 -9.43
CA ARG A 204 -14.11 -4.65 -8.43
C ARG A 204 -14.10 -6.14 -8.76
N GLU A 205 -14.25 -6.52 -10.03
CA GLU A 205 -14.19 -7.92 -10.48
C GLU A 205 -12.80 -8.51 -10.31
N LEU A 206 -11.74 -7.77 -10.66
CA LEU A 206 -10.35 -8.17 -10.45
C LEU A 206 -10.07 -8.41 -8.96
N LEU A 207 -10.51 -7.48 -8.10
CA LEU A 207 -10.31 -7.59 -6.66
C LEU A 207 -11.12 -8.74 -6.03
N ARG A 208 -12.32 -9.03 -6.54
CA ARG A 208 -13.10 -10.21 -6.13
C ARG A 208 -12.45 -11.51 -6.60
N GLY A 209 -11.97 -11.55 -7.84
CA GLY A 209 -11.26 -12.71 -8.40
C GLY A 209 -9.99 -13.06 -7.62
N ASP A 210 -9.28 -12.04 -7.14
CA ASP A 210 -8.07 -12.19 -6.32
C ASP A 210 -8.35 -12.40 -4.82
N ASN A 211 -9.62 -12.49 -4.39
CA ASN A 211 -10.06 -12.55 -2.98
C ASN A 211 -9.50 -11.40 -2.11
N LEU A 212 -9.33 -10.22 -2.70
CA LEU A 212 -8.81 -9.03 -2.01
C LEU A 212 -9.93 -8.18 -1.39
N ILE A 213 -11.17 -8.39 -1.85
CA ILE A 213 -12.39 -7.82 -1.29
C ILE A 213 -13.48 -8.90 -1.30
N VAL A 214 -14.43 -8.83 -0.34
CA VAL A 214 -15.56 -9.76 -0.20
C VAL A 214 -16.83 -9.12 -0.75
#